data_AF-A0A6L4ZF19-F1
#
_entry.id   AF-A0A6L4ZF19-F1
#
_cell.length_a   1.000
_cell.length_b   1.000
_cell.length_c   1.000
_cell.angle_alpha   90.00
_cell.angle_beta   90.00
_cell.angle_gamma   90.00
#
_symmetry.space_group_name_H-M   'P 1'
#
loop_
_entity.id
_entity.type
_entity.pdbx_description
1 polymer ?
#
loop_
_entity_poly.entity_id
_entity_poly.type
_entity_poly.pdbx_seq_one_letter_code
_entity_poly.pdbx_strand_id
1 'polypeptide(L)'
;MKESYILRNIICLLSILFFLSVLFYSCRKETDDLDINQLVAVWKLHKFTDKNDNNLVPPDIRISFTENNCVTVFTSCNYGQGKFYQNGNNITINELALTDRKFDLDNDNKFVNNLSGSYSVTGDTLRILSINDFDIELLRTQITDIYQCDMSTQLIDKIDINRYYSKDIFQPEYSAIHGKWFLSLEYGGWSGGAEAPRFDFLEIKKNGIYGICKGFRLVEFGKIEATNLTEEKLLLNFIPSYHSGDNRWFVGSARLTFPVNDSLTLVDNCLDCYHYRFYRIE
;
A
#
# COMPACT_ATOMS: atom_id res chain seq x y z
N MET A 1 44.92 -60.37 28.61
CA MET A 1 44.79 -59.32 29.66
C MET A 1 45.08 -57.90 29.14
N LYS A 2 46.19 -57.64 28.43
CA LYS A 2 46.54 -56.29 27.93
C LYS A 2 45.48 -55.66 27.00
N GLU A 3 44.80 -56.43 26.14
CA GLU A 3 43.84 -55.88 25.15
C GLU A 3 42.62 -55.19 25.78
N SER A 4 42.16 -55.66 26.95
CA SER A 4 41.00 -55.09 27.66
C SER A 4 41.20 -53.63 28.07
N TYR A 5 42.46 -53.20 28.26
CA TYR A 5 42.80 -51.81 28.60
C TYR A 5 42.69 -50.87 27.40
N ILE A 6 43.07 -51.35 26.21
CA ILE A 6 43.03 -50.56 24.97
C ILE A 6 41.57 -50.25 24.61
N LEU A 7 40.68 -51.25 24.69
CA LEU A 7 39.26 -51.08 24.36
C LEU A 7 38.56 -50.08 25.28
N ARG A 8 38.83 -50.11 26.60
CA ARG A 8 38.29 -49.12 27.55
C ARG A 8 38.74 -47.69 27.25
N ASN A 9 40.01 -47.49 26.91
CA ASN A 9 40.52 -46.17 26.58
C ASN A 9 39.92 -45.61 25.27
N ILE A 10 39.73 -46.46 24.26
CA ILE A 10 39.09 -46.07 22.98
C ILE A 10 37.63 -45.66 23.21
N ILE A 11 36.85 -46.43 23.98
CA ILE A 11 35.45 -46.10 24.32
C ILE A 11 35.38 -44.75 25.05
N CYS A 12 36.27 -44.51 26.02
CA CYS A 12 36.31 -43.25 26.76
C CYS A 12 36.63 -42.04 25.85
N LEU A 13 37.60 -42.19 24.95
CA LEU A 13 37.96 -41.15 23.98
C LEU A 13 36.79 -40.83 23.02
N LEU A 14 36.07 -41.85 22.55
CA LEU A 14 34.90 -41.69 21.69
C LEU A 14 33.75 -40.97 22.39
N SER A 15 33.48 -41.28 23.68
CA SER A 15 32.47 -40.53 24.43
C SER A 15 32.84 -39.05 24.65
N ILE A 16 34.11 -38.74 24.88
CA ILE A 16 34.59 -37.35 24.99
C ILE A 16 34.44 -36.61 23.65
N LEU A 17 34.83 -37.25 22.54
CA LEU A 17 34.64 -36.69 21.19
C LEU A 17 33.17 -36.47 20.85
N PHE A 18 32.28 -37.39 21.25
CA PHE A 18 30.84 -37.22 21.05
C PHE A 18 30.29 -36.02 21.85
N PHE A 19 30.61 -35.91 23.14
CA PHE A 19 30.21 -34.75 23.96
C PHE A 19 30.77 -33.43 23.42
N LEU A 20 32.04 -33.39 22.97
CA LEU A 20 32.62 -32.22 22.32
C LEU A 20 31.88 -31.89 21.01
N SER A 21 31.54 -32.89 20.20
CA SER A 21 30.78 -32.65 18.95
C SER A 21 29.40 -32.04 19.21
N VAL A 22 28.69 -32.48 20.26
CA VAL A 22 27.40 -31.90 20.68
C VAL A 22 27.56 -30.46 21.20
N LEU A 23 28.59 -30.21 22.02
CA LEU A 23 28.89 -28.86 22.51
C LEU A 23 29.28 -27.89 21.39
N PHE A 24 30.05 -28.34 20.39
CA PHE A 24 30.36 -27.53 19.20
C PHE A 24 29.15 -27.37 18.26
N TYR A 25 28.25 -28.35 18.16
CA TYR A 25 27.00 -28.20 17.39
C TYR A 25 26.09 -27.14 18.02
N SER A 26 25.96 -27.16 19.36
CA SER A 26 25.22 -26.15 20.13
C SER A 26 25.91 -24.76 20.18
N CYS A 27 27.08 -24.60 19.57
CA CYS A 27 27.81 -23.35 19.45
C CYS A 27 28.04 -22.94 17.98
N ARG A 28 27.37 -23.62 17.03
CA ARG A 28 27.25 -23.13 15.66
C ARG A 28 26.21 -22.01 15.66
N LYS A 29 26.71 -20.77 15.69
CA LYS A 29 25.91 -19.53 15.62
C LYS A 29 24.67 -19.70 14.73
N GLU A 30 23.51 -19.44 15.32
CA GLU A 30 22.46 -18.75 14.59
C GLU A 30 23.09 -17.44 14.08
N THR A 31 23.18 -17.29 12.77
CA THR A 31 23.28 -15.97 12.16
C THR A 31 21.90 -15.34 12.27
N ASP A 32 21.82 -14.13 12.82
CA ASP A 32 20.58 -13.38 12.96
C ASP A 32 19.99 -12.97 11.59
N ASP A 33 19.48 -13.95 10.84
CA ASP A 33 18.36 -13.72 9.91
C ASP A 33 17.15 -13.34 10.78
N LEU A 34 17.12 -12.06 11.17
CA LEU A 34 16.03 -11.47 11.92
C LEU A 34 14.75 -11.61 11.11
N ASP A 35 13.91 -12.52 11.60
CA ASP A 35 12.77 -13.07 10.90
C ASP A 35 11.84 -11.96 10.38
N ILE A 36 11.93 -11.70 9.07
CA ILE A 36 11.20 -10.63 8.36
C ILE A 36 9.70 -10.72 8.65
N ASN A 37 9.19 -11.94 8.82
CA ASN A 37 7.81 -12.26 9.18
C ASN A 37 7.34 -11.57 10.48
N GLN A 38 8.24 -11.18 11.38
CA GLN A 38 7.87 -10.47 12.62
C GLN A 38 7.31 -9.06 12.36
N LEU A 39 7.85 -8.34 11.37
CA LEU A 39 7.30 -7.03 10.94
C LEU A 39 6.06 -7.18 10.07
N VAL A 40 5.96 -8.25 9.28
CA VAL A 40 4.87 -8.45 8.31
C VAL A 40 3.51 -8.53 9.04
N ALA A 41 2.73 -7.47 8.93
CA ALA A 41 1.43 -7.27 9.56
C ALA A 41 0.83 -5.90 9.19
N VAL A 42 -0.47 -5.71 9.46
CA VAL A 42 -1.06 -4.39 9.67
C VAL A 42 -0.95 -4.02 11.14
N TRP A 43 -0.35 -2.86 11.41
CA TRP A 43 -0.22 -2.26 12.72
C TRP A 43 -1.01 -0.96 12.80
N LYS A 44 -1.45 -0.59 14.00
CA LYS A 44 -2.10 0.69 14.29
C LYS A 44 -1.27 1.50 15.28
N LEU A 45 -1.16 2.81 15.05
CA LEU A 45 -0.52 3.73 15.98
C LEU A 45 -1.22 3.71 17.35
N HIS A 46 -0.45 3.37 18.39
CA HIS A 46 -0.91 3.30 19.77
C HIS A 46 -0.30 4.41 20.63
N LYS A 47 0.99 4.69 20.45
CA LYS A 47 1.72 5.72 21.19
C LYS A 47 2.68 6.46 20.28
N PHE A 48 2.79 7.76 20.51
CA PHE A 48 3.77 8.65 19.88
C PHE A 48 4.39 9.48 21.00
N THR A 49 5.72 9.46 21.13
CA THR A 49 6.43 10.04 22.29
C THR A 49 7.56 10.92 21.81
N ASP A 50 7.73 12.12 22.34
CA ASP A 50 8.90 12.95 21.99
C ASP A 50 10.18 12.46 22.68
N LYS A 51 11.34 13.02 22.31
CA LYS A 51 12.64 12.69 22.95
C LYS A 51 12.80 13.22 24.40
N ASN A 52 11.74 13.73 25.00
CA ASN A 52 11.65 14.13 26.41
C ASN A 52 10.66 13.25 27.19
N ASP A 53 10.25 12.10 26.63
CA ASP A 53 9.21 11.18 27.15
C ASP A 53 7.79 11.78 27.27
N ASN A 54 7.49 12.90 26.60
CA ASN A 54 6.13 13.44 26.53
C ASN A 54 5.24 12.58 25.62
N ASN A 55 4.16 12.03 26.18
CA ASN A 55 3.15 11.31 25.43
C ASN A 55 2.28 12.28 24.61
N LEU A 56 2.19 12.06 23.30
CA LEU A 56 1.29 12.79 22.41
C LEU A 56 0.01 11.98 22.12
N VAL A 57 -1.07 12.68 21.76
CA VAL A 57 -2.32 12.02 21.34
C VAL A 57 -2.10 11.40 19.95
N PRO A 58 -2.25 10.07 19.79
CA PRO A 58 -2.03 9.44 18.50
C PRO A 58 -3.19 9.75 17.53
N PRO A 59 -2.91 10.25 16.31
CA PRO A 59 -3.90 10.25 15.23
C PRO A 59 -4.28 8.81 14.83
N ASP A 60 -5.43 8.62 14.17
CA ASP A 60 -5.81 7.31 13.64
C ASP A 60 -4.98 7.00 12.39
N ILE A 61 -3.79 6.44 12.62
CA ILE A 61 -2.88 5.97 11.58
C ILE A 61 -2.72 4.45 11.68
N ARG A 62 -2.77 3.80 10.52
CA ARG A 62 -2.38 2.41 10.31
C ARG A 62 -1.19 2.35 9.36
N ILE A 63 -0.35 1.37 9.56
CA ILE A 63 0.81 1.07 8.73
C ILE A 63 0.85 -0.44 8.47
N SER A 64 1.23 -0.87 7.27
CA SER A 64 1.49 -2.27 7.02
C SER A 64 2.87 -2.48 6.43
N PHE A 65 3.51 -3.57 6.83
CA PHE A 65 4.72 -4.09 6.20
C PHE A 65 4.35 -5.42 5.53
N THR A 66 4.79 -5.59 4.28
CA THR A 66 4.48 -6.76 3.45
C THR A 66 5.74 -7.54 3.07
N GLU A 67 5.59 -8.83 2.73
CA GLU A 67 6.69 -9.74 2.35
C GLU A 67 7.56 -9.22 1.20
N ASN A 68 7.03 -8.30 0.37
CA ASN A 68 7.70 -7.72 -0.79
C ASN A 68 8.53 -6.46 -0.47
N ASN A 69 9.04 -6.30 0.76
CA ASN A 69 9.87 -5.16 1.21
C ASN A 69 9.22 -3.78 0.95
N CYS A 70 7.90 -3.69 1.06
CA CYS A 70 7.18 -2.43 0.90
C CYS A 70 6.14 -2.20 2.00
N VAL A 71 5.95 -0.91 2.28
CA VAL A 71 5.18 -0.35 3.37
C VAL A 71 4.03 0.49 2.82
N THR A 72 2.86 0.34 3.43
CA THR A 72 1.67 1.16 3.15
C THR A 72 1.29 1.93 4.42
N VAL A 73 0.83 3.18 4.27
CA VAL A 73 0.43 4.06 5.38
C VAL A 73 -0.97 4.60 5.10
N PHE A 74 -1.84 4.52 6.10
CA PHE A 74 -3.22 5.03 6.05
C PHE A 74 -3.42 5.94 7.25
N THR A 75 -3.52 7.24 6.98
CA THR A 75 -3.86 8.22 8.00
C THR A 75 -5.37 8.45 8.01
N SER A 76 -5.83 9.46 8.74
CA SER A 76 -7.27 9.80 8.78
C SER A 76 -7.80 10.34 7.44
N CYS A 77 -6.93 10.80 6.53
CA CYS A 77 -7.32 11.32 5.21
C CYS A 77 -6.36 10.96 4.06
N ASN A 78 -5.10 10.63 4.36
CA ASN A 78 -4.05 10.43 3.35
C ASN A 78 -3.64 8.94 3.25
N TYR A 79 -3.35 8.51 2.03
CA TYR A 79 -2.67 7.23 1.75
C TYR A 79 -1.19 7.51 1.47
N GLY A 80 -0.34 6.53 1.70
CA GLY A 80 0.99 6.51 1.11
C GLY A 80 1.56 5.11 0.95
N GLN A 81 2.52 4.99 0.05
CA GLN A 81 3.23 3.75 -0.22
C GLN A 81 4.71 4.04 -0.45
N GLY A 82 5.59 3.15 0.03
CA GLY A 82 7.03 3.22 -0.13
C GLY A 82 7.69 1.86 0.10
N LYS A 83 9.02 1.81 0.10
CA LYS A 83 9.80 0.59 0.37
C LYS A 83 10.34 0.61 1.80
N PHE A 84 10.43 -0.56 2.43
CA PHE A 84 11.16 -0.71 3.69
C PHE A 84 12.34 -1.67 3.53
N TYR A 85 13.38 -1.44 4.32
CA TYR A 85 14.60 -2.25 4.33
C TYR A 85 14.98 -2.53 5.78
N GLN A 86 15.18 -3.80 6.12
CA GLN A 86 15.72 -4.22 7.41
C GLN A 86 17.23 -4.44 7.31
N ASN A 87 17.97 -4.03 8.34
CA ASN A 87 19.38 -4.38 8.53
C ASN A 87 19.62 -4.63 10.03
N GLY A 88 19.49 -5.88 10.45
CA GLY A 88 19.37 -6.24 11.86
C GLY A 88 18.16 -5.54 12.49
N ASN A 89 18.35 -5.01 13.71
CA ASN A 89 17.32 -4.27 14.46
C ASN A 89 17.13 -2.82 13.97
N ASN A 90 17.46 -2.49 12.72
CA ASN A 90 17.25 -1.17 12.12
C ASN A 90 16.32 -1.28 10.90
N ILE A 91 15.32 -0.40 10.81
CA ILE A 91 14.39 -0.29 9.69
C ILE A 91 14.56 1.07 9.01
N THR A 92 14.69 1.05 7.68
CA THR A 92 14.76 2.25 6.84
C THR A 92 13.58 2.27 5.88
N ILE A 93 12.83 3.38 5.86
CA ILE A 93 11.75 3.62 4.92
C ILE A 93 12.23 4.58 3.83
N ASN A 94 12.09 4.17 2.57
CA ASN A 94 12.49 4.93 1.38
C ASN A 94 11.29 5.06 0.42
N GLU A 95 11.33 6.07 -0.46
CA GLU A 95 10.33 6.27 -1.53
C GLU A 95 8.86 6.41 -1.03
N LEU A 96 8.64 6.62 0.27
CA LEU A 96 7.30 6.74 0.85
C LEU A 96 6.67 8.10 0.51
N ALA A 97 5.83 8.10 -0.53
CA ALA A 97 5.03 9.25 -0.92
C ALA A 97 3.66 9.20 -0.23
N LEU A 98 3.29 10.29 0.47
CA LEU A 98 1.92 10.54 0.92
C LEU A 98 1.12 11.29 -0.15
N THR A 99 -0.18 11.05 -0.18
CA THR A 99 -1.15 11.85 -0.94
C THR A 99 -1.46 13.15 -0.20
N ASP A 100 -1.64 14.27 -0.89
CA ASP A 100 -2.11 15.52 -0.28
C ASP A 100 -3.64 15.68 -0.42
N ARG A 101 -4.40 15.09 0.51
CA ARG A 101 -5.83 15.37 0.71
C ARG A 101 -6.06 16.45 1.79
N LYS A 102 -5.11 17.37 1.98
CA LYS A 102 -5.17 18.66 2.70
C LYS A 102 -5.52 18.64 4.21
N PHE A 103 -6.09 17.58 4.76
CA PHE A 103 -6.35 17.45 6.19
C PHE A 103 -5.10 16.92 6.92
N ASP A 104 -4.58 17.71 7.85
CA ASP A 104 -3.48 17.41 8.79
C ASP A 104 -2.18 16.80 8.20
N LEU A 105 -1.83 17.17 6.96
CA LEU A 105 -0.63 16.71 6.27
C LEU A 105 0.67 16.95 7.07
N ASP A 106 0.73 18.01 7.88
CA ASP A 106 1.88 18.31 8.74
C ASP A 106 2.11 17.26 9.83
N ASN A 107 1.04 16.69 10.42
CA ASN A 107 1.18 15.62 11.41
C ASN A 107 1.41 14.26 10.75
N ASP A 108 0.79 14.02 9.59
CA ASP A 108 1.04 12.82 8.78
C ASP A 108 2.51 12.74 8.32
N ASN A 109 3.08 13.86 7.86
CA ASN A 109 4.51 13.98 7.53
C ASN A 109 5.41 13.76 8.76
N LYS A 110 5.07 14.32 9.93
CA LYS A 110 5.82 14.07 11.18
C LYS A 110 5.83 12.58 11.54
N PHE A 111 4.70 11.90 11.43
CA PHE A 111 4.61 10.46 11.65
C PHE A 111 5.49 9.69 10.64
N VAL A 112 5.30 9.94 9.33
CA VAL A 112 6.02 9.25 8.25
C VAL A 112 7.53 9.41 8.37
N ASN A 113 8.02 10.61 8.66
CA ASN A 113 9.45 10.88 8.85
C ASN A 113 10.07 10.10 10.03
N ASN A 114 9.27 9.65 11.00
CA ASN A 114 9.73 8.92 12.17
C ASN A 114 9.62 7.39 12.04
N LEU A 115 9.18 6.87 10.89
CA LEU A 115 9.07 5.42 10.63
C LEU A 115 10.42 4.70 10.43
N SER A 116 11.53 5.43 10.33
CA SER A 116 12.88 4.85 10.22
C SER A 116 13.64 4.95 11.54
N GLY A 117 14.37 3.91 11.91
CA GLY A 117 15.19 3.85 13.13
C GLY A 117 15.36 2.44 13.68
N SER A 118 15.91 2.35 14.90
CA SER A 118 16.06 1.06 15.58
C SER A 118 14.70 0.52 16.03
N TYR A 119 14.34 -0.71 15.68
CA TYR A 119 13.04 -1.31 16.00
C TYR A 119 13.16 -2.55 16.89
N SER A 120 12.06 -2.89 17.56
CA SER A 120 11.86 -4.18 18.20
C SER A 120 10.40 -4.61 18.15
N VAL A 121 10.17 -5.91 17.98
CA VAL A 121 8.86 -6.54 18.09
C VAL A 121 8.80 -7.32 19.41
N THR A 122 7.68 -7.24 20.12
CA THR A 122 7.43 -7.98 21.37
C THR A 122 5.95 -8.37 21.40
N GLY A 123 5.67 -9.57 20.90
CA GLY A 123 4.30 -10.06 20.70
C GLY A 123 3.54 -9.20 19.69
N ASP A 124 2.45 -8.57 20.14
CA ASP A 124 1.62 -7.68 19.34
C ASP A 124 2.08 -6.20 19.39
N THR A 125 3.22 -5.87 20.01
CA THR A 125 3.78 -4.52 20.00
C THR A 125 5.01 -4.41 19.10
N LEU A 126 5.04 -3.44 18.20
CA LEU A 126 6.22 -2.99 17.46
C LEU A 126 6.59 -1.59 17.95
N ARG A 127 7.80 -1.43 18.47
CA ARG A 127 8.37 -0.12 18.82
C ARG A 127 9.45 0.28 17.82
N ILE A 128 9.43 1.54 17.39
CA ILE A 128 10.46 2.17 16.54
C ILE A 128 11.05 3.35 17.31
N LEU A 129 12.34 3.25 17.63
CA LEU A 129 13.17 4.32 18.18
C LEU A 129 13.73 5.13 17.01
N SER A 130 13.00 6.16 16.57
CA SER A 130 13.47 6.94 15.42
C SER A 130 14.73 7.73 15.74
N ILE A 131 15.54 7.99 14.71
CA ILE A 131 16.64 8.97 14.77
C ILE A 131 16.14 10.42 14.70
N ASN A 132 14.87 10.63 14.36
CA ASN A 132 14.22 11.94 14.24
C ASN A 132 13.47 12.32 15.53
N ASP A 133 12.41 13.12 15.46
CA ASP A 133 11.79 13.81 16.60
C ASP A 133 11.05 12.91 17.63
N PHE A 134 10.60 11.71 17.24
CA PHE A 134 9.66 10.90 18.02
C PHE A 134 10.02 9.41 18.09
N ASP A 135 9.57 8.75 19.16
CA ASP A 135 9.48 7.29 19.29
C ASP A 135 8.03 6.85 18.99
N ILE A 136 7.90 5.77 18.23
CA ILE A 136 6.60 5.22 17.78
C ILE A 136 6.36 3.87 18.45
N GLU A 137 5.14 3.67 18.97
CA GLU A 137 4.64 2.37 19.38
C GLU A 137 3.37 2.01 18.60
N LEU A 138 3.41 0.85 17.95
CA LEU A 138 2.40 0.33 17.06
C LEU A 138 1.86 -0.99 17.62
N LEU A 139 0.55 -1.20 17.60
CA LEU A 139 -0.08 -2.47 17.97
C LEU A 139 -0.50 -3.26 16.74
N ARG A 140 -0.17 -4.56 16.71
CA ARG A 140 -0.57 -5.50 15.66
C ARG A 140 -2.09 -5.60 15.65
N THR A 141 -2.67 -5.61 14.46
CA THR A 141 -4.12 -5.70 14.28
C THR A 141 -4.51 -7.04 13.66
N GLN A 142 -5.75 -7.45 13.89
CA GLN A 142 -6.36 -8.61 13.21
C GLN A 142 -6.90 -8.25 11.81
N ILE A 143 -6.50 -7.09 11.26
CA ILE A 143 -6.84 -6.67 9.91
C ILE A 143 -5.76 -7.23 8.98
N THR A 144 -6.14 -8.06 8.02
CA THR A 144 -5.25 -8.43 6.91
C THR A 144 -5.01 -7.22 6.02
N ASP A 145 -3.77 -6.95 5.62
CA ASP A 145 -3.58 -5.94 4.59
C ASP A 145 -4.13 -6.46 3.26
N ILE A 146 -4.89 -5.59 2.59
CA ILE A 146 -5.41 -5.81 1.25
C ILE A 146 -4.75 -4.85 0.23
N TYR A 147 -3.90 -3.94 0.69
CA TYR A 147 -2.90 -3.24 -0.12
C TYR A 147 -1.60 -4.05 -0.14
N GLN A 148 -1.62 -5.26 -0.69
CA GLN A 148 -0.33 -5.85 -1.07
C GLN A 148 0.41 -4.85 -1.97
N CYS A 149 1.70 -4.68 -1.69
CA CYS A 149 2.52 -3.64 -2.31
C CYS A 149 2.68 -3.76 -3.83
N ASP A 150 2.20 -4.85 -4.40
CA ASP A 150 1.83 -4.92 -5.81
C ASP A 150 0.39 -4.41 -6.00
N MET A 151 0.24 -3.13 -6.38
CA MET A 151 -1.06 -2.57 -6.75
C MET A 151 -1.69 -3.27 -7.97
N SER A 152 -0.96 -4.10 -8.72
CA SER A 152 -1.53 -4.98 -9.76
C SER A 152 -2.20 -6.25 -9.23
N THR A 153 -2.41 -6.36 -7.90
CA THR A 153 -3.14 -7.50 -7.30
C THR A 153 -4.68 -7.44 -7.46
N GLN A 154 -5.12 -7.80 -8.65
CA GLN A 154 -6.27 -8.68 -8.91
C GLN A 154 -7.72 -8.16 -8.77
N LEU A 155 -8.01 -6.97 -8.22
CA LEU A 155 -9.41 -6.54 -8.08
C LEU A 155 -10.15 -6.53 -9.44
N ILE A 156 -9.48 -6.02 -10.48
CA ILE A 156 -9.98 -5.88 -11.85
C ILE A 156 -9.32 -6.89 -12.82
N ASP A 157 -8.25 -7.61 -12.44
CA ASP A 157 -7.70 -8.73 -13.23
C ASP A 157 -8.52 -10.01 -13.14
N LYS A 158 -9.39 -10.12 -12.13
CA LYS A 158 -10.46 -11.13 -12.07
C LYS A 158 -11.54 -10.92 -13.15
N ILE A 159 -11.49 -9.81 -13.89
CA ILE A 159 -12.37 -9.52 -15.03
C ILE A 159 -11.63 -9.88 -16.33
N ASP A 160 -12.22 -10.77 -17.12
CA ASP A 160 -11.67 -11.22 -18.41
C ASP A 160 -11.29 -10.03 -19.31
N ILE A 161 -10.04 -10.03 -19.80
CA ILE A 161 -9.48 -9.00 -20.66
C ILE A 161 -10.16 -8.91 -22.05
N ASN A 162 -11.11 -9.79 -22.36
CA ASN A 162 -11.94 -9.73 -23.57
C ASN A 162 -13.42 -9.44 -23.29
N ARG A 163 -13.81 -9.15 -22.04
CA ARG A 163 -15.21 -9.06 -21.59
C ARG A 163 -16.09 -8.06 -22.37
N TYR A 164 -15.49 -6.97 -22.87
CA TYR A 164 -16.21 -5.93 -23.64
C TYR A 164 -15.57 -5.70 -25.02
N TYR A 165 -14.24 -5.63 -25.06
CA TYR A 165 -13.46 -5.40 -26.27
C TYR A 165 -12.23 -6.33 -26.26
N SER A 166 -11.83 -6.86 -27.42
CA SER A 166 -10.67 -7.76 -27.59
C SER A 166 -9.40 -7.04 -28.04
N LYS A 167 -9.43 -5.70 -28.07
CA LYS A 167 -8.35 -4.80 -28.47
C LYS A 167 -8.45 -3.51 -27.67
N ASP A 168 -7.43 -2.68 -27.78
CA ASP A 168 -7.49 -1.30 -27.29
C ASP A 168 -8.63 -0.53 -27.96
N ILE A 169 -9.33 0.31 -27.19
CA ILE A 169 -10.38 1.22 -27.71
C ILE A 169 -9.88 2.66 -27.85
N PHE A 170 -8.70 2.96 -27.32
CA PHE A 170 -8.10 4.28 -27.38
C PHE A 170 -7.11 4.37 -28.54
N GLN A 171 -7.03 5.53 -29.18
CA GLN A 171 -6.01 5.81 -30.18
C GLN A 171 -4.64 6.00 -29.49
N PRO A 172 -3.50 5.78 -30.18
CA PRO A 172 -2.17 5.82 -29.57
C PRO A 172 -1.85 7.11 -28.80
N GLU A 173 -2.33 8.26 -29.26
CA GLU A 173 -2.20 9.58 -28.61
C GLU A 173 -2.91 9.66 -27.25
N TYR A 174 -3.92 8.83 -27.00
CA TYR A 174 -4.63 8.71 -25.73
C TYR A 174 -4.18 7.51 -24.89
N SER A 175 -3.12 6.78 -25.30
CA SER A 175 -2.60 5.65 -24.53
C SER A 175 -2.06 6.03 -23.14
N ALA A 176 -1.82 7.32 -22.91
CA ALA A 176 -1.55 7.88 -21.58
C ALA A 176 -2.74 7.75 -20.59
N ILE A 177 -3.92 7.27 -21.01
CA ILE A 177 -5.08 7.00 -20.13
C ILE A 177 -4.96 5.70 -19.33
N HIS A 178 -4.26 4.67 -19.84
CA HIS A 178 -4.25 3.37 -19.17
C HIS A 178 -3.36 3.39 -17.94
N GLY A 179 -3.73 2.63 -16.92
CA GLY A 179 -3.01 2.57 -15.66
C GLY A 179 -3.91 2.81 -14.45
N LYS A 180 -3.28 3.09 -13.32
CA LYS A 180 -3.92 3.34 -12.03
C LYS A 180 -3.82 4.82 -11.66
N TRP A 181 -4.93 5.35 -11.17
CA TRP A 181 -5.17 6.77 -10.97
C TRP A 181 -5.70 7.01 -9.56
N PHE A 182 -4.86 7.53 -8.66
CA PHE A 182 -5.29 7.92 -7.32
C PHE A 182 -6.09 9.22 -7.37
N LEU A 183 -7.26 9.26 -6.73
CA LEU A 183 -8.12 10.45 -6.69
C LEU A 183 -7.57 11.53 -5.74
N SER A 184 -6.91 12.53 -6.31
CA SER A 184 -6.18 13.56 -5.56
C SER A 184 -6.98 14.84 -5.28
N LEU A 185 -7.94 15.21 -6.13
CA LEU A 185 -8.83 16.34 -5.86
C LEU A 185 -10.24 16.12 -6.42
N GLU A 186 -11.24 16.27 -5.55
CA GLU A 186 -12.65 16.40 -5.88
C GLU A 186 -13.03 17.90 -5.83
N TYR A 187 -13.71 18.43 -6.85
CA TYR A 187 -14.19 19.83 -6.86
C TYR A 187 -15.45 19.97 -7.73
N GLY A 188 -16.35 20.91 -7.40
CA GLY A 188 -17.67 21.03 -8.03
C GLY A 188 -18.80 20.98 -7.00
N GLY A 189 -20.03 20.65 -7.41
CA GLY A 189 -21.17 20.47 -6.50
C GLY A 189 -21.59 21.72 -5.72
N TRP A 190 -21.62 22.88 -6.37
CA TRP A 190 -21.87 24.19 -5.74
C TRP A 190 -23.28 24.33 -5.14
N SER A 191 -24.31 23.64 -5.67
CA SER A 191 -25.66 23.66 -5.04
C SER A 191 -25.83 22.62 -3.92
N GLY A 192 -24.79 21.84 -3.59
CA GLY A 192 -24.76 20.94 -2.42
C GLY A 192 -25.75 19.77 -2.44
N GLY A 193 -26.31 19.43 -3.61
CA GLY A 193 -27.41 18.45 -3.73
C GLY A 193 -27.02 16.97 -3.66
N ALA A 194 -25.73 16.65 -3.76
CA ALA A 194 -25.21 15.28 -3.71
C ALA A 194 -23.92 15.23 -2.88
N GLU A 195 -23.70 14.14 -2.16
CA GLU A 195 -22.38 13.87 -1.55
C GLU A 195 -21.39 13.52 -2.66
N ALA A 196 -20.19 14.13 -2.62
CA ALA A 196 -19.10 13.75 -3.51
C ALA A 196 -18.84 12.23 -3.42
N PRO A 197 -18.80 11.50 -4.56
CA PRO A 197 -18.48 10.08 -4.57
C PRO A 197 -17.07 9.81 -4.08
N ARG A 198 -16.89 9.69 -2.76
CA ARG A 198 -15.56 9.45 -2.16
C ARG A 198 -15.06 8.07 -2.58
N PHE A 199 -14.01 8.01 -3.38
CA PHE A 199 -13.27 6.77 -3.68
C PHE A 199 -11.76 7.04 -3.67
N ASP A 200 -10.97 5.98 -3.76
CA ASP A 200 -9.52 6.06 -3.58
C ASP A 200 -8.79 5.97 -4.93
N PHE A 201 -9.22 5.03 -5.79
CA PHE A 201 -8.58 4.80 -7.09
C PHE A 201 -9.59 4.57 -8.21
N LEU A 202 -9.19 5.00 -9.41
CA LEU A 202 -9.71 4.61 -10.71
C LEU A 202 -8.63 3.79 -11.43
N GLU A 203 -8.98 2.64 -11.98
CA GLU A 203 -8.11 1.89 -12.90
C GLU A 203 -8.74 1.87 -14.29
N ILE A 204 -7.92 2.07 -15.33
CA ILE A 204 -8.32 2.00 -16.74
C ILE A 204 -7.41 1.04 -17.50
N LYS A 205 -8.00 0.01 -18.11
CA LYS A 205 -7.29 -0.94 -18.96
C LYS A 205 -7.48 -0.64 -20.45
N LYS A 206 -6.52 -1.09 -21.26
CA LYS A 206 -6.48 -0.97 -22.73
C LYS A 206 -7.79 -1.37 -23.40
N ASN A 207 -8.27 -2.56 -23.05
CA ASN A 207 -9.50 -3.17 -23.51
C ASN A 207 -10.79 -2.50 -22.97
N GLY A 208 -10.74 -1.23 -22.60
CA GLY A 208 -11.89 -0.43 -22.18
C GLY A 208 -12.55 -0.85 -20.87
N ILE A 209 -11.95 -1.72 -20.05
CA ILE A 209 -12.46 -1.97 -18.68
C ILE A 209 -12.03 -0.80 -17.79
N TYR A 210 -12.94 -0.34 -16.94
CA TYR A 210 -12.59 0.47 -15.77
C TYR A 210 -13.01 -0.21 -14.46
N GLY A 211 -12.34 0.15 -13.37
CA GLY A 211 -12.69 -0.22 -12.01
C GLY A 211 -12.55 0.97 -11.07
N ILE A 212 -13.44 1.06 -10.07
CA ILE A 212 -13.41 2.06 -8.99
C ILE A 212 -13.25 1.34 -7.67
N CYS A 213 -12.26 1.78 -6.88
CA CYS A 213 -11.91 1.18 -5.60
C CYS A 213 -12.10 2.19 -4.46
N LYS A 214 -12.83 1.78 -3.42
CA LYS A 214 -13.08 2.56 -2.19
C LYS A 214 -12.99 1.65 -0.98
N GLY A 215 -12.18 2.02 0.02
CA GLY A 215 -11.88 1.09 1.13
C GLY A 215 -11.35 -0.25 0.60
N PHE A 216 -10.70 -0.19 -0.58
CA PHE A 216 -10.01 -1.28 -1.26
C PHE A 216 -10.90 -2.47 -1.62
N ARG A 217 -12.19 -2.19 -1.72
CA ARG A 217 -13.18 -3.01 -2.40
C ARG A 217 -13.42 -2.40 -3.76
N LEU A 218 -13.51 -3.24 -4.78
CA LEU A 218 -14.03 -2.85 -6.09
C LEU A 218 -15.50 -2.51 -5.91
N VAL A 219 -15.84 -1.22 -5.82
CA VAL A 219 -17.21 -0.74 -5.59
C VAL A 219 -17.97 -0.51 -6.90
N GLU A 220 -17.25 -0.36 -8.01
CA GLU A 220 -17.83 -0.34 -9.35
C GLU A 220 -16.84 -0.94 -10.36
N PHE A 221 -17.36 -1.61 -11.38
CA PHE A 221 -16.60 -1.88 -12.60
C PHE A 221 -17.51 -1.89 -13.83
N GLY A 222 -16.94 -1.61 -15.00
CA GLY A 222 -17.72 -1.53 -16.23
C GLY A 222 -16.87 -1.38 -17.48
N LYS A 223 -17.51 -0.92 -18.55
CA LYS A 223 -16.85 -0.55 -19.81
C LYS A 223 -16.80 0.97 -19.97
N ILE A 224 -15.75 1.44 -20.63
CA ILE A 224 -15.67 2.80 -21.17
C ILE A 224 -16.17 2.76 -22.62
N GLU A 225 -16.98 3.74 -23.00
CA GLU A 225 -17.21 4.07 -24.41
C GLU A 225 -16.59 5.43 -24.71
N ALA A 226 -15.52 5.43 -25.52
CA ALA A 226 -14.91 6.63 -26.06
C ALA A 226 -15.80 7.20 -27.18
N THR A 227 -16.11 8.49 -27.12
CA THR A 227 -16.95 9.20 -28.09
C THR A 227 -16.32 10.52 -28.48
N ASN A 228 -16.69 11.01 -29.68
CA ASN A 228 -16.23 12.28 -30.25
C ASN A 228 -14.69 12.45 -30.27
N LEU A 229 -14.00 11.56 -30.96
CA LEU A 229 -12.54 11.58 -31.17
C LEU A 229 -12.11 12.74 -32.08
N THR A 230 -12.23 13.97 -31.58
CA THR A 230 -11.55 15.15 -32.14
C THR A 230 -10.35 15.48 -31.27
N GLU A 231 -9.27 15.95 -31.89
CA GLU A 231 -7.92 16.05 -31.31
C GLU A 231 -7.89 16.71 -29.91
N GLU A 232 -8.77 17.68 -29.65
CA GLU A 232 -8.84 18.42 -28.39
C GLU A 232 -9.66 17.77 -27.25
N LYS A 233 -10.64 16.89 -27.52
CA LYS A 233 -11.76 16.64 -26.58
C LYS A 233 -12.31 15.20 -26.59
N LEU A 234 -11.51 14.24 -26.14
CA LEU A 234 -11.97 12.87 -25.85
C LEU A 234 -13.07 12.87 -24.76
N LEU A 235 -14.27 12.37 -25.12
CA LEU A 235 -15.39 12.14 -24.21
C LEU A 235 -15.50 10.66 -23.83
N LEU A 236 -15.70 10.36 -22.55
CA LEU A 236 -15.75 9.02 -21.98
C LEU A 236 -17.10 8.78 -21.30
N ASN A 237 -17.83 7.75 -21.72
CA ASN A 237 -19.00 7.25 -20.99
C ASN A 237 -18.56 6.06 -20.13
N PHE A 238 -18.71 6.17 -18.82
CA PHE A 238 -18.45 5.07 -17.89
C PHE A 238 -19.75 4.29 -17.66
N ILE A 239 -19.82 3.06 -18.15
CA ILE A 239 -21.02 2.21 -18.16
C ILE A 239 -20.81 1.03 -17.22
N PRO A 240 -21.36 1.06 -15.99
CA PRO A 240 -21.16 0.00 -15.01
C PRO A 240 -21.83 -1.30 -15.44
N SER A 241 -21.13 -2.41 -15.20
CA SER A 241 -21.68 -3.78 -15.23
C SER A 241 -21.85 -4.36 -13.83
N TYR A 242 -21.29 -3.70 -12.81
CA TYR A 242 -21.45 -3.97 -11.40
C TYR A 242 -21.25 -2.68 -10.62
N HIS A 243 -22.08 -2.44 -9.61
CA HIS A 243 -21.95 -1.35 -8.64
C HIS A 243 -22.44 -1.83 -7.28
N SER A 244 -21.77 -1.45 -6.18
CA SER A 244 -22.17 -1.79 -4.81
C SER A 244 -22.42 -0.52 -3.97
N GLY A 245 -23.68 -0.09 -3.93
CA GLY A 245 -24.13 1.11 -3.25
C GLY A 245 -25.32 1.74 -3.96
N ASP A 246 -25.80 2.87 -3.45
CA ASP A 246 -26.88 3.65 -4.07
C ASP A 246 -26.34 4.81 -4.95
N ASN A 247 -25.09 5.24 -4.72
CA ASN A 247 -24.47 6.40 -5.36
C ASN A 247 -23.39 5.98 -6.37
N ARG A 248 -23.70 6.03 -7.67
CA ARG A 248 -22.71 5.92 -8.75
C ARG A 248 -21.70 7.08 -8.68
N TRP A 249 -20.44 6.82 -9.01
CA TRP A 249 -19.40 7.87 -9.03
C TRP A 249 -19.48 8.80 -10.25
N PHE A 250 -20.06 8.34 -11.36
CA PHE A 250 -20.28 9.13 -12.57
C PHE A 250 -21.69 8.89 -13.14
N VAL A 251 -22.32 9.94 -13.68
CA VAL A 251 -23.68 9.88 -14.23
C VAL A 251 -23.75 10.60 -15.59
N GLY A 252 -22.95 10.13 -16.55
CA GLY A 252 -22.94 10.67 -17.90
C GLY A 252 -21.58 10.56 -18.59
N SER A 253 -21.29 11.55 -19.44
CA SER A 253 -20.06 11.66 -20.21
C SER A 253 -19.04 12.54 -19.47
N ALA A 254 -17.88 11.99 -19.14
CA ALA A 254 -16.74 12.78 -18.70
C ALA A 254 -15.96 13.33 -19.91
N ARG A 255 -15.47 14.57 -19.84
CA ARG A 255 -14.41 15.05 -20.72
C ARG A 255 -13.06 14.77 -20.07
N LEU A 256 -12.18 14.10 -20.80
CA LEU A 256 -10.83 13.80 -20.37
C LEU A 256 -9.88 14.96 -20.71
N THR A 257 -9.01 15.34 -19.78
CA THR A 257 -7.80 16.14 -20.08
C THR A 257 -6.58 15.63 -19.33
N PHE A 258 -5.40 15.78 -19.95
CA PHE A 258 -4.10 15.53 -19.34
C PHE A 258 -3.36 16.88 -19.17
N PRO A 259 -3.52 17.60 -18.04
CA PRO A 259 -2.87 18.90 -17.87
C PRO A 259 -1.34 18.79 -17.63
N VAL A 260 -0.87 17.62 -17.17
CA VAL A 260 0.54 17.22 -17.02
C VAL A 260 0.59 15.69 -17.24
N ASN A 261 1.71 15.15 -17.76
CA ASN A 261 1.87 13.73 -18.15
C ASN A 261 1.33 12.71 -17.14
N ASP A 262 1.58 12.93 -15.84
CA ASP A 262 1.22 12.00 -14.76
C ASP A 262 -0.09 12.40 -14.05
N SER A 263 -0.92 13.22 -14.70
CA SER A 263 -2.18 13.71 -14.15
C SER A 263 -3.33 13.58 -15.15
N LEU A 264 -4.48 13.13 -14.65
CA LEU A 264 -5.69 12.94 -15.42
C LEU A 264 -6.79 13.78 -14.78
N THR A 265 -7.60 14.49 -15.57
CA THR A 265 -8.78 15.20 -15.06
C THR A 265 -10.02 14.75 -15.83
N LEU A 266 -11.07 14.36 -15.09
CA LEU A 266 -12.41 14.06 -15.61
C LEU A 266 -13.34 15.22 -15.24
N VAL A 267 -13.82 15.93 -16.27
CA VAL A 267 -14.75 17.05 -16.14
C VAL A 267 -16.11 16.61 -16.67
N ASP A 268 -17.11 16.47 -15.80
CA ASP A 268 -18.49 16.22 -16.22
C ASP A 268 -19.01 17.39 -17.09
N ASN A 269 -19.92 17.11 -18.04
CA ASN A 269 -20.51 18.13 -18.91
C ASN A 269 -21.71 18.86 -18.25
N CYS A 270 -21.97 18.61 -16.97
CA CYS A 270 -23.02 19.21 -16.16
C CYS A 270 -22.52 20.40 -15.33
N LEU A 271 -23.34 21.47 -15.20
CA LEU A 271 -22.97 22.75 -14.58
C LEU A 271 -22.70 22.69 -13.07
N ASP A 272 -23.16 21.65 -12.38
CA ASP A 272 -23.12 21.53 -10.91
C ASP A 272 -22.63 20.14 -10.46
N CYS A 273 -21.97 19.41 -11.35
CA CYS A 273 -21.46 18.07 -11.08
C CYS A 273 -20.04 18.12 -10.52
N TYR A 274 -19.58 17.00 -9.95
CA TYR A 274 -18.20 16.88 -9.49
C TYR A 274 -17.23 16.72 -10.67
N HIS A 275 -16.01 17.18 -10.45
CA HIS A 275 -14.86 17.08 -11.32
C HIS A 275 -13.75 16.43 -10.50
N TYR A 276 -13.04 15.51 -11.14
CA TYR A 276 -12.07 14.64 -10.47
C TYR A 276 -10.70 14.84 -11.10
N ARG A 277 -9.70 15.17 -10.29
CA ARG A 277 -8.29 15.10 -10.69
C ARG A 277 -7.63 13.91 -10.03
N PHE A 278 -6.80 13.24 -10.82
CA PHE A 278 -6.03 12.08 -10.40
C PHE A 278 -4.54 12.29 -10.68
N TYR A 279 -3.71 11.53 -9.97
CA TYR A 279 -2.32 11.29 -10.33
C TYR A 279 -2.10 9.82 -10.71
N ARG A 280 -1.23 9.59 -11.70
CA ARG A 280 -0.77 8.25 -12.08
C ARG A 280 0.02 7.66 -10.91
N ILE A 281 -0.25 6.41 -10.60
CA ILE A 281 0.52 5.61 -9.63
C ILE A 281 1.06 4.31 -10.25
N GLU A 282 0.56 3.95 -11.44
CA GLU A 282 1.03 2.87 -12.32
C GLU A 282 0.63 3.22 -13.76
#